data_AF-A0A914U679-F1
#
_entry.id   AF-A0A914U679-F1
#
_cell.length_a   1.000
_cell.length_b   1.000
_cell.length_c   1.000
_cell.angle_alpha   90.00
_cell.angle_beta   90.00
_cell.angle_gamma   90.00
#
_symmetry.space_group_name_H-M   'P 1'
#
loop_
_entity.id
_entity.type
_entity.pdbx_description
1 polymer ?
#
loop_
_entity_poly.entity_id
_entity_poly.type
_entity_poly.pdbx_seq_one_letter_code
_entity_poly.pdbx_strand_id
1 'polypeptide(L)'
;MELPGRSEGVLLPVVLSHDDFWAGNLLFSDDGKLITILDWQISRFTSPTQDFAALLALSLSSDCRRKNEMKYLEFYFETLKHYLNEFNVENDKGYRNLNFENLKKVYKISLKIAIFRVIITWQNYDSFNPGEKEGSETPLQNLIRCLIEDLEDIL
;
A
#
# COMPACT_ATOMS: atom_id res chain seq x y z
N MET A 1 -23.44 -8.40 -3.72
CA MET A 1 -23.42 -7.04 -4.30
C MET A 1 -22.15 -6.96 -5.13
N GLU A 2 -22.24 -7.11 -6.46
CA GLU A 2 -21.06 -6.95 -7.33
C GLU A 2 -20.79 -5.45 -7.50
N LEU A 3 -19.57 -5.01 -7.15
CA LEU A 3 -19.18 -3.61 -7.30
C LEU A 3 -19.09 -3.28 -8.80
N PRO A 4 -19.81 -2.26 -9.31
CA PRO A 4 -19.82 -1.93 -10.73
C PRO A 4 -18.45 -1.39 -11.17
N GLY A 5 -17.92 -1.93 -12.28
CA GLY A 5 -16.74 -1.37 -12.98
C GLY A 5 -15.45 -2.18 -12.95
N ARG A 6 -15.41 -3.40 -12.37
CA ARG A 6 -14.23 -4.27 -12.52
C ARG A 6 -14.23 -4.93 -13.91
N SER A 7 -13.42 -4.39 -14.82
CA SER A 7 -13.01 -5.08 -16.05
C SER A 7 -12.31 -6.41 -15.69
N GLU A 8 -12.28 -7.35 -16.63
CA GLU A 8 -11.77 -8.74 -16.52
C GLU A 8 -10.25 -8.88 -16.21
N GLY A 9 -9.68 -7.98 -15.40
CA GLY A 9 -8.37 -8.15 -14.79
C GLY A 9 -8.39 -9.16 -13.65
N VAL A 10 -7.21 -9.52 -13.14
CA VAL A 10 -7.01 -10.40 -11.99
C VAL A 10 -7.91 -9.96 -10.83
N LEU A 11 -9.01 -10.69 -10.62
CA LEU A 11 -10.00 -10.40 -9.58
C LEU A 11 -9.53 -11.04 -8.27
N LEU A 12 -8.93 -10.25 -7.38
CA LEU A 12 -8.66 -10.67 -6.00
C LEU A 12 -9.87 -10.38 -5.08
N PRO A 13 -9.94 -11.02 -3.89
CA PRO A 13 -10.96 -10.71 -2.89
C PRO A 13 -11.02 -9.20 -2.62
N VAL A 14 -12.19 -8.67 -2.29
CA VAL A 14 -12.31 -7.28 -1.85
C VAL A 14 -12.24 -7.26 -0.33
N VAL A 15 -11.42 -6.38 0.23
CA VAL A 15 -11.26 -6.22 1.68
C VAL A 15 -11.54 -4.78 2.09
N LEU A 16 -11.88 -4.57 3.36
CA LEU A 16 -11.86 -3.24 3.94
C LEU A 16 -10.41 -2.81 4.11
N SER A 17 -10.05 -1.70 3.47
CA SER A 17 -8.73 -1.09 3.50
C SER A 17 -8.80 0.22 4.28
N HIS A 18 -7.74 0.53 5.02
CA HIS A 18 -7.54 1.79 5.71
C HIS A 18 -7.34 2.94 4.72
N ASP A 19 -6.68 2.66 3.59
CA ASP A 19 -6.40 3.57 2.48
C ASP A 19 -5.45 4.74 2.76
N ASP A 20 -5.21 5.05 4.04
CA ASP A 20 -4.10 5.90 4.52
C ASP A 20 -3.11 5.15 5.39
N PHE A 21 -2.69 3.95 4.98
CA PHE A 21 -1.90 3.07 5.84
C PHE A 21 -0.38 3.33 5.71
N TRP A 22 0.15 4.15 6.61
CA TRP A 22 1.58 4.46 6.73
C TRP A 22 1.99 4.57 8.20
N ALA A 23 3.29 4.54 8.50
CA ALA A 23 3.81 4.50 9.87
C ALA A 23 3.33 5.65 10.76
N GLY A 24 3.03 6.83 10.21
CA GLY A 24 2.48 7.95 10.99
C GLY A 24 1.09 7.68 11.59
N ASN A 25 0.34 6.74 11.01
CA ASN A 25 -0.98 6.32 11.48
C ASN A 25 -0.93 5.05 12.36
N LEU A 26 0.27 4.56 12.69
CA LEU A 26 0.49 3.40 13.54
C LEU A 26 1.06 3.83 14.89
N LEU A 27 0.31 3.56 15.97
CA LEU A 27 0.78 3.84 17.32
C LEU A 27 1.45 2.59 17.90
N PHE A 28 2.70 2.72 18.33
CA PHE A 28 3.46 1.66 18.96
C PHE A 28 3.70 1.97 20.45
N SER A 29 3.80 0.91 21.26
CA SER A 29 4.28 0.99 22.64
C SER A 29 5.79 1.13 22.69
N ASP A 30 6.31 1.48 23.87
CA ASP A 30 7.75 1.61 24.12
C ASP A 30 8.53 0.30 23.86
N ASP A 31 7.88 -0.86 23.99
CA ASP A 31 8.44 -2.19 23.67
C ASP A 31 8.26 -2.59 22.19
N GLY A 32 7.79 -1.68 21.34
CA GLY A 32 7.68 -1.84 19.90
C GLY A 32 6.46 -2.64 19.42
N LYS A 33 5.47 -2.87 20.28
CA LYS A 33 4.23 -3.55 19.88
C LYS A 33 3.24 -2.54 19.29
N LEU A 34 2.55 -2.93 18.22
CA LEU A 34 1.46 -2.13 17.67
C LEU A 34 0.33 -2.05 18.71
N ILE A 35 -0.01 -0.85 19.16
CA ILE A 35 -1.12 -0.56 20.07
C ILE A 35 -2.40 -0.43 19.27
N THR A 36 -2.41 0.45 18.26
CA THR A 36 -3.60 0.74 17.46
C THR A 36 -3.24 1.36 16.11
N ILE A 37 -4.19 1.27 15.18
CA ILE A 37 -4.21 1.98 13.90
C ILE A 37 -5.14 3.18 14.04
N LEU A 38 -4.65 4.36 13.68
CA LEU A 38 -5.36 5.64 13.76
C LEU A 38 -5.78 6.12 12.38
N ASP A 39 -6.72 7.07 12.35
CA ASP A 39 -7.12 7.83 11.15
C ASP A 39 -7.81 7.05 10.01
N TRP A 40 -8.92 6.39 10.36
CA TRP A 40 -9.75 5.58 9.44
C TRP A 40 -10.65 6.40 8.49
N GLN A 41 -10.44 7.73 8.37
CA GLN A 41 -11.39 8.66 7.76
C GLN A 41 -11.65 8.43 6.26
N ILE A 42 -10.74 7.74 5.55
CA ILE A 42 -10.86 7.42 4.12
C ILE A 42 -10.97 5.91 3.84
N SER A 43 -11.26 5.10 4.86
CA SER A 43 -11.38 3.65 4.71
C SER A 43 -12.42 3.25 3.66
N ARG A 44 -12.11 2.24 2.85
CA ARG A 44 -13.00 1.76 1.78
C ARG A 44 -12.72 0.33 1.38
N PHE A 45 -13.68 -0.27 0.67
CA PHE A 45 -13.53 -1.60 0.10
C PHE A 45 -12.69 -1.57 -1.18
N THR A 46 -11.55 -2.26 -1.19
CA THR A 46 -10.61 -2.26 -2.32
C THR A 46 -9.75 -3.53 -2.35
N SER A 47 -8.67 -3.51 -3.14
CA SER A 47 -7.67 -4.57 -3.24
C SER A 47 -7.02 -4.89 -1.89
N PRO A 48 -6.72 -6.16 -1.59
CA PRO A 48 -6.01 -6.54 -0.36
C PRO A 48 -4.58 -5.97 -0.32
N THR A 49 -3.98 -5.71 -1.48
CA THR A 49 -2.62 -5.19 -1.55
C THR A 49 -2.50 -3.69 -1.32
N GLN A 50 -3.63 -2.97 -1.16
CA GLN A 50 -3.64 -1.50 -1.15
C GLN A 50 -2.88 -0.94 0.06
N ASP A 51 -3.30 -1.28 1.28
CA ASP A 51 -2.65 -0.84 2.51
C ASP A 51 -1.21 -1.38 2.62
N PHE A 52 -0.99 -2.62 2.18
CA PHE A 52 0.35 -3.21 2.23
C PHE A 52 1.35 -2.45 1.34
N ALA A 53 0.94 -2.09 0.12
CA ALA A 53 1.77 -1.31 -0.78
C ALA A 53 2.03 0.11 -0.25
N ALA A 54 1.00 0.75 0.33
CA ALA A 54 1.16 2.05 0.97
C ALA A 54 2.15 1.98 2.15
N LEU A 55 2.05 0.95 2.99
CA LEU A 55 2.95 0.79 4.13
C LEU A 55 4.40 0.66 3.69
N LEU A 56 4.70 -0.22 2.72
CA LEU A 56 6.07 -0.41 2.22
C LEU A 56 6.62 0.83 1.50
N ALA A 57 5.79 1.52 0.73
CA ALA A 57 6.20 2.72 0.01
C ALA A 57 6.50 3.89 0.97
N LEU A 58 5.63 4.11 1.96
CA LEU A 58 5.63 5.33 2.76
C LEU A 58 6.38 5.20 4.09
N SER A 59 6.65 3.97 4.54
CA SER A 59 7.19 3.72 5.87
C SER A 59 8.57 3.09 5.88
N LEU A 60 9.04 2.56 4.74
CA LEU A 60 10.38 2.00 4.62
C LEU A 60 11.29 2.93 3.85
N SER A 61 12.57 2.94 4.25
CA SER A 61 13.62 3.47 3.39
C SER A 61 13.73 2.64 2.10
N SER A 62 14.18 3.28 1.03
CA SER A 62 14.33 2.67 -0.29
C SER A 62 15.25 1.44 -0.24
N ASP A 63 16.36 1.53 0.48
CA ASP A 63 17.28 0.40 0.68
C ASP A 63 16.61 -0.78 1.39
N CYS A 64 15.82 -0.50 2.43
CA CYS A 64 15.10 -1.53 3.17
C CYS A 64 14.01 -2.18 2.31
N ARG A 65 13.25 -1.38 1.57
CA ARG A 65 12.22 -1.85 0.64
C ARG A 65 12.84 -2.73 -0.45
N ARG A 66 13.79 -2.22 -1.24
CA ARG A 66 14.47 -2.97 -2.32
C ARG A 66 15.04 -4.31 -1.85
N LYS A 67 15.60 -4.35 -0.63
CA LYS A 67 16.18 -5.56 -0.04
C LYS A 67 15.15 -6.58 0.45
N ASN A 68 14.00 -6.14 0.96
CA ASN A 68 13.09 -7.02 1.73
C ASN A 68 11.67 -7.13 1.15
N GLU A 69 11.31 -6.33 0.14
CA GLU A 69 9.95 -6.24 -0.40
C GLU A 69 9.36 -7.60 -0.78
N MET A 70 10.10 -8.42 -1.54
CA MET A 70 9.63 -9.76 -1.92
C MET A 70 9.39 -10.67 -0.71
N LYS A 71 10.30 -10.65 0.27
CA LYS A 71 10.16 -11.42 1.51
C LYS A 71 8.93 -10.98 2.30
N TYR A 72 8.68 -9.68 2.39
CA TYR A 72 7.50 -9.16 3.07
C TYR A 72 6.22 -9.48 2.32
N LEU A 73 6.22 -9.43 0.99
CA LEU A 73 5.07 -9.77 0.17
C LEU A 73 4.71 -11.26 0.28
N GLU A 74 5.70 -12.16 0.33
CA GLU A 74 5.50 -13.59 0.60
C GLU A 74 4.88 -13.81 1.98
N PHE A 75 5.43 -13.16 3.02
CA PHE A 75 4.87 -13.24 4.37
C PHE A 75 3.44 -12.71 4.45
N TYR A 76 3.17 -11.58 3.77
CA TYR A 76 1.84 -11.01 3.67
C TYR A 76 0.86 -11.94 2.95
N PHE A 77 1.28 -12.57 1.85
CA PHE A 77 0.45 -13.52 1.10
C PHE A 77 0.03 -14.72 1.97
N GLU A 78 0.98 -15.35 2.65
CA GLU A 78 0.69 -16.50 3.51
C GLU A 78 -0.24 -16.11 4.67
N THR A 79 -0.03 -14.93 5.26
CA THR A 79 -0.88 -14.41 6.33
C THR A 79 -2.30 -14.10 5.83
N LEU A 80 -2.42 -13.45 4.67
CA LEU A 80 -3.72 -13.15 4.05
C LEU A 80 -4.48 -14.45 3.74
N LYS A 81 -3.80 -15.43 3.14
CA LYS A 81 -4.40 -16.72 2.80
C LYS A 81 -4.85 -17.48 4.04
N HIS A 82 -4.05 -17.47 5.11
CA HIS A 82 -4.39 -18.08 6.40
C HIS A 82 -5.70 -17.51 6.95
N TYR A 83 -5.82 -16.18 7.08
CA TYR A 83 -7.02 -15.57 7.64
C TYR A 83 -8.25 -15.69 6.73
N LEU A 84 -8.09 -15.59 5.40
CA LEU A 84 -9.21 -15.81 4.48
C LEU A 84 -9.79 -17.24 4.59
N ASN A 85 -8.95 -18.23 4.89
CA ASN A 85 -9.39 -19.60 5.16
C ASN A 85 -10.09 -19.70 6.51
N GLU A 86 -9.50 -19.11 7.55
CA GLU A 86 -10.09 -19.11 8.90
C GLU A 86 -11.49 -18.51 8.93
N PHE A 87 -11.74 -17.49 8.11
CA PHE A 87 -13.05 -16.84 7.96
C PHE A 87 -13.98 -17.49 6.92
N ASN A 88 -13.63 -18.65 6.34
CA ASN A 88 -14.43 -19.38 5.33
C ASN A 88 -14.80 -18.53 4.09
N VAL A 89 -13.90 -17.67 3.62
CA VAL A 89 -14.11 -16.78 2.44
C VAL A 89 -13.90 -17.53 1.11
N GLU A 90 -13.65 -18.84 1.17
CA GLU A 90 -13.33 -19.73 0.05
C GLU A 90 -14.37 -19.75 -1.11
N ASN A 91 -15.61 -19.38 -0.83
CA ASN A 91 -16.67 -19.33 -1.84
C ASN A 91 -16.67 -18.03 -2.68
N ASP A 92 -15.93 -17.01 -2.25
CA ASP A 92 -15.79 -15.74 -2.97
C ASP A 92 -15.08 -15.94 -4.33
N LYS A 93 -15.56 -15.27 -5.38
CA LYS A 93 -14.96 -15.36 -6.73
C LYS A 93 -13.51 -14.86 -6.73
N GLY A 94 -13.20 -13.83 -5.94
CA GLY A 94 -11.87 -13.30 -5.78
C GLY A 94 -10.93 -14.29 -5.11
N TYR A 95 -11.43 -15.07 -4.15
CA TYR A 95 -10.64 -16.09 -3.46
C TYR A 95 -10.13 -17.17 -4.44
N ARG A 96 -10.94 -17.59 -5.41
CA ARG A 96 -10.54 -18.59 -6.42
C ARG A 96 -9.32 -18.17 -7.27
N ASN A 97 -9.11 -16.88 -7.44
CA ASN A 97 -7.98 -16.33 -8.20
C ASN A 97 -6.79 -15.95 -7.31
N LEU A 98 -6.90 -16.15 -5.99
CA LEU A 98 -5.83 -15.81 -5.05
C LEU A 98 -4.68 -16.83 -5.17
N ASN A 99 -3.60 -16.38 -5.79
CA ASN A 99 -2.30 -17.04 -5.76
C ASN A 99 -1.21 -15.96 -5.70
N PHE A 100 0.02 -16.37 -5.37
CA PHE A 100 1.10 -15.42 -5.15
C PHE A 100 1.41 -14.55 -6.38
N GLU A 101 1.37 -15.14 -7.58
CA GLU A 101 1.62 -14.40 -8.84
C GLU A 101 0.55 -13.33 -9.11
N ASN A 102 -0.72 -13.67 -8.87
CA ASN A 102 -1.83 -12.74 -8.99
C ASN A 102 -1.78 -11.63 -7.92
N LEU A 103 -1.44 -12.00 -6.67
CA LEU A 103 -1.20 -11.03 -5.60
C LEU A 103 -0.08 -10.07 -5.99
N LYS A 104 1.05 -10.58 -6.49
CA LYS A 104 2.21 -9.79 -6.92
C LYS A 104 1.87 -8.81 -8.04
N LYS A 105 1.09 -9.23 -9.03
CA LYS A 105 0.61 -8.33 -10.11
C LYS A 105 -0.23 -7.19 -9.55
N VAL A 106 -1.19 -7.50 -8.66
CA VAL A 106 -2.08 -6.50 -8.09
C VAL A 106 -1.33 -5.59 -7.10
N TYR A 107 -0.37 -6.13 -6.36
CA TYR A 107 0.55 -5.38 -5.51
C TYR A 107 1.33 -4.33 -6.30
N LYS A 108 1.90 -4.68 -7.46
CA LYS A 108 2.58 -3.71 -8.34
C LYS A 108 1.64 -2.57 -8.77
N ILE A 109 0.36 -2.85 -9.00
CA ILE A 109 -0.65 -1.83 -9.32
C ILE A 109 -0.91 -0.96 -8.08
N SER A 110 -1.12 -1.55 -6.91
CA SER A 110 -1.30 -0.82 -5.64
C SER A 110 -0.10 0.06 -5.31
N LEU A 111 1.13 -0.39 -5.57
CA LEU A 111 2.34 0.38 -5.37
C LEU A 111 2.36 1.63 -6.27
N LYS A 112 2.05 1.47 -7.56
CA LYS A 112 1.89 2.60 -8.49
C LYS A 112 0.84 3.61 -8.01
N ILE A 113 -0.29 3.11 -7.50
CA ILE A 113 -1.36 3.97 -6.94
C ILE A 113 -0.86 4.72 -5.71
N ALA A 114 -0.16 4.06 -4.79
CA ALA A 114 0.39 4.68 -3.58
C ALA A 114 1.36 5.80 -3.94
N ILE A 115 2.29 5.55 -4.88
CA ILE A 115 3.27 6.55 -5.33
C ILE A 115 2.58 7.74 -6.00
N PHE A 116 1.63 7.46 -6.90
CA PHE A 116 0.87 8.52 -7.57
C PHE A 116 0.08 9.37 -6.57
N ARG A 117 -0.51 8.76 -5.53
CA ARG A 117 -1.20 9.47 -4.46
C ARG A 117 -0.27 10.44 -3.73
N VAL A 118 0.95 10.04 -3.40
CA VAL A 118 1.94 10.93 -2.76
C VAL A 118 2.29 12.11 -3.64
N ILE A 119 2.53 11.87 -4.93
CA ILE A 119 2.85 12.93 -5.89
C ILE A 119 1.72 13.96 -5.96
N ILE A 120 0.47 13.50 -6.04
CA ILE A 120 -0.71 14.38 -6.05
C ILE A 120 -0.85 15.13 -4.73
N THR A 121 -0.71 14.46 -3.58
CA THR A 121 -0.78 15.12 -2.27
C THR A 121 0.29 16.20 -2.13
N TRP A 122 1.51 15.94 -2.62
CA TRP A 122 2.59 16.92 -2.63
C TRP A 122 2.31 18.10 -3.57
N GLN A 123 1.86 17.85 -4.80
CA GLN A 123 1.48 18.91 -5.74
C GLN A 123 0.38 19.81 -5.16
N ASN A 124 -0.60 19.21 -4.49
CA ASN A 124 -1.64 19.95 -3.79
C ASN A 124 -1.04 20.79 -2.66
N TYR A 125 -0.16 20.22 -1.82
CA TYR A 125 0.51 20.94 -0.73
C TYR A 125 1.33 22.14 -1.24
N ASP A 126 2.16 21.98 -2.29
CA ASP A 126 2.95 23.06 -2.90
C ASP A 126 2.04 24.16 -3.46
N SER A 127 0.88 23.78 -4.03
CA SER A 127 -0.12 24.73 -4.53
C SER A 127 -0.78 25.54 -3.41
N PHE A 128 -0.95 24.96 -2.22
CA PHE A 128 -1.52 25.64 -1.05
C PHE A 128 -0.48 26.43 -0.23
N ASN A 129 0.81 26.07 -0.31
CA ASN A 129 1.90 26.71 0.43
C ASN A 129 3.06 27.16 -0.49
N PRO A 130 2.82 28.08 -1.43
CA PRO A 130 3.84 28.54 -2.38
C PRO A 130 4.85 29.47 -1.68
N GLY A 131 5.87 28.92 -1.03
CA GLY A 131 6.88 29.75 -0.35
C GLY A 131 7.92 29.04 0.52
N GLU A 132 7.71 27.78 0.90
CA GLU A 132 8.66 27.02 1.74
C GLU A 132 9.85 26.43 0.95
N LYS A 133 10.34 27.14 -0.07
CA LYS A 133 11.47 26.70 -0.91
C LYS A 133 12.76 27.43 -0.55
N GLU A 134 13.27 27.25 0.67
CA GLU A 134 14.65 27.59 1.01
C GLU A 134 15.28 26.52 1.91
N GLY A 135 16.27 25.81 1.38
CA GLY A 135 17.01 24.74 2.07
C GLY A 135 16.91 23.38 1.38
N SER A 136 17.86 22.49 1.71
CA SER A 136 18.04 21.12 1.18
C SER A 136 16.75 20.32 0.94
N GLU A 137 16.81 19.34 0.02
CA GLU A 137 15.73 18.39 -0.31
C GLU A 137 14.92 17.95 0.92
N THR A 138 13.60 18.15 0.90
CA THR A 138 12.73 17.76 2.01
C THR A 138 12.62 16.24 2.10
N PRO A 139 12.30 15.66 3.28
CA PRO A 139 12.09 14.22 3.41
C PRO A 139 11.06 13.65 2.42
N LEU A 140 10.01 14.44 2.11
CA LEU A 140 8.99 14.08 1.13
C LEU A 140 9.52 14.13 -0.31
N GLN A 141 10.32 15.13 -0.66
CA GLN A 141 10.97 15.20 -1.98
C GLN A 141 11.91 14.02 -2.20
N ASN A 142 12.74 13.69 -1.20
CA ASN A 142 13.63 12.53 -1.24
C ASN A 142 12.86 11.21 -1.34
N LEU A 143 11.76 11.07 -0.60
CA LEU A 143 10.87 9.91 -0.70
C LEU A 143 10.28 9.77 -2.11
N ILE A 144 9.71 10.85 -2.65
CA ILE A 144 9.14 10.86 -4.01
C ILE A 144 10.20 10.47 -5.05
N ARG A 145 11.40 11.05 -4.96
CA ARG A 145 12.51 10.73 -5.88
C ARG A 145 12.86 9.25 -5.84
N CYS A 146 13.07 8.68 -4.66
CA CYS A 146 13.36 7.25 -4.54
C CYS A 146 12.21 6.35 -5.01
N LEU A 147 10.96 6.75 -4.79
CA LEU A 147 9.80 6.00 -5.28
C LEU A 147 9.69 6.04 -6.81
N ILE A 148 10.08 7.15 -7.45
CA ILE A 148 10.15 7.25 -8.91
C ILE A 148 11.23 6.32 -9.46
N GLU A 149 12.43 6.30 -8.86
CA GLU A 149 13.50 5.36 -9.24
C GLU A 149 13.03 3.91 -9.15
N ASP A 150 12.31 3.55 -8.08
CA ASP A 150 11.76 2.19 -7.93
C ASP A 150 10.72 1.85 -9.01
N LEU A 151 9.99 2.84 -9.53
CA LEU A 151 9.03 2.61 -10.62
C LEU A 151 9.72 2.34 -11.95
N GLU A 152 10.87 2.98 -12.20
CA GLU A 152 11.66 2.75 -13.41
C GLU A 152 12.19 1.31 -13.49
N ASP A 153 12.52 0.70 -12.34
CA ASP A 153 12.96 -0.69 -12.25
C ASP A 153 11.81 -1.72 -12.40
N ILE A 154 10.55 -1.28 -12.32
CA ILE A 154 9.35 -2.15 -12.34
C ILE A 154 8.57 -2.09 -13.67
N LEU A 155 8.85 -1.09 -14.52
CA LEU A 155 8.28 -0.89 -15.86
C LEU A 155 9.03 -1.69 -16.94
#